data_AF-A0A960XB64-F1
#
_entry.id   AF-A0A960XB64-F1
#
_cell.length_a   1.000
_cell.length_b   1.000
_cell.length_c   1.000
_cell.angle_alpha   90.00
_cell.angle_beta   90.00
_cell.angle_gamma   90.00
#
_symmetry.space_group_name_H-M   'P 1'
#
loop_
_entity.id
_entity.type
_entity.pdbx_description
1 polymer ?
#
loop_
_entity_poly.entity_id
_entity_poly.type
_entity_poly.pdbx_seq_one_letter_code
_entity_poly.pdbx_strand_id
1 'polypeptide(L)'
;MRLTDFAPLAPLQGLSVSWTDILLNHAQSISQNANMSLFEALQMPISFSSIYHKSQAWSEQKKSLENKFKAQEIIIKQLNNVIKGIGFLLKR
;
A
#
# COMPACT_ATOMS: atom_id res chain seq x y z
N MET A 1 36.99 -16.95 26.85
CA MET A 1 36.04 -16.80 25.74
C MET A 1 36.59 -17.58 24.55
N ARG A 2 35.88 -18.61 24.08
CA ARG A 2 36.31 -19.40 22.92
C ARG A 2 35.94 -18.63 21.64
N LEU A 3 36.82 -18.66 20.65
CA LEU A 3 36.66 -18.01 19.33
C LEU A 3 35.51 -18.58 18.48
N THR A 4 34.66 -19.44 19.05
CA THR A 4 33.59 -20.17 18.37
C THR A 4 32.24 -19.44 18.38
N ASP A 5 32.12 -18.33 19.10
CA ASP A 5 30.83 -17.64 19.28
C ASP A 5 30.49 -16.70 18.10
N PHE A 6 31.40 -16.56 17.12
CA PHE A 6 31.18 -15.80 15.89
C PHE A 6 31.21 -16.74 14.68
N ALA A 7 30.26 -17.66 14.60
CA ALA A 7 29.98 -18.33 13.33
C ALA A 7 29.48 -17.25 12.34
N PRO A 8 30.10 -17.08 11.15
CA PRO A 8 29.59 -16.16 10.15
C PRO A 8 28.17 -16.58 9.80
N LEU A 9 27.24 -15.61 9.85
CA LEU A 9 25.86 -15.84 9.43
C LEU A 9 25.89 -16.49 8.04
N ALA A 10 25.15 -17.59 7.88
CA ALA A 10 25.03 -18.24 6.59
C ALA A 10 24.69 -17.17 5.53
N PRO A 11 25.39 -17.14 4.38
CA PRO A 11 25.08 -16.18 3.34
C PRO A 11 23.57 -16.29 3.04
N LEU A 12 22.87 -15.16 3.06
CA LEU A 12 21.43 -15.04 2.83
C LEU A 12 21.10 -15.43 1.37
N GLN A 13 21.26 -16.71 1.05
CA GLN A 13 20.89 -17.31 -0.23
C GLN A 13 19.37 -17.48 -0.21
N GLY A 14 18.64 -16.41 -0.53
CA GLY A 14 17.17 -16.48 -0.55
C GLY A 14 16.43 -15.15 -0.74
N LEU A 15 17.08 -14.01 -0.57
CA LEU A 15 16.48 -12.71 -0.89
C LEU A 15 17.05 -12.24 -2.24
N SER A 16 16.35 -12.56 -3.32
CA SER A 16 16.61 -11.94 -4.64
C SER A 16 16.29 -10.44 -4.66
N VAL A 17 15.66 -9.93 -3.58
CA VAL A 17 15.28 -8.54 -3.40
C VAL A 17 16.35 -7.85 -2.57
N SER A 18 16.98 -6.81 -3.13
CA SER A 18 17.98 -6.03 -2.41
C SER A 18 17.32 -5.32 -1.23
N TRP A 19 18.03 -5.20 -0.10
CA TRP A 19 17.59 -4.41 1.05
C TRP A 19 17.30 -2.94 0.67
N THR A 20 18.01 -2.42 -0.33
CA THR A 20 17.76 -1.10 -0.90
C THR A 20 16.35 -1.01 -1.49
N ASP A 21 15.90 -2.04 -2.20
CA ASP A 21 14.60 -2.05 -2.86
C ASP A 21 13.48 -2.12 -1.82
N ILE A 22 13.69 -2.89 -0.75
CA ILE A 22 12.75 -2.97 0.37
C ILE A 22 12.59 -1.60 1.05
N LEU A 23 13.70 -0.91 1.33
CA LEU A 23 13.68 0.42 1.96
C LEU A 23 13.08 1.49 1.05
N LEU A 24 13.41 1.45 -0.25
CA LEU A 24 12.85 2.37 -1.24
C LEU A 24 11.34 2.17 -1.39
N ASN A 25 10.88 0.92 -1.52
CA ASN A 25 9.45 0.61 -1.58
C ASN A 25 8.72 1.06 -0.31
N HIS A 26 9.35 0.90 0.85
CA HIS A 26 8.79 1.34 2.11
C HIS A 26 8.67 2.87 2.18
N ALA A 27 9.73 3.61 1.83
CA ALA A 27 9.71 5.07 1.78
C ALA A 27 8.71 5.60 0.74
N GLN A 28 8.61 4.95 -0.42
CA GLN A 28 7.63 5.29 -1.44
C GLN A 28 6.20 5.11 -0.94
N SER A 29 5.90 3.99 -0.26
CA SER A 29 4.59 3.77 0.36
C SER A 29 4.24 4.86 1.37
N ILE A 30 5.18 5.24 2.24
CA ILE A 30 4.97 6.36 3.17
C ILE A 30 4.72 7.66 2.41
N SER A 31 5.52 7.97 1.39
CA SER A 31 5.39 9.23 0.64
C SER A 31 3.99 9.41 0.04
N GLN A 32 3.45 8.33 -0.54
CA GLN A 32 2.12 8.33 -1.16
C GLN A 32 1.00 8.43 -0.12
N ASN A 33 1.15 7.73 1.01
CA ASN A 33 0.12 7.67 2.03
C ASN A 33 0.12 8.93 2.91
N ALA A 34 1.28 9.38 3.37
CA ALA A 34 1.43 10.51 4.28
C ALA A 34 1.52 11.88 3.60
N ASN A 35 1.31 11.94 2.29
CA ASN A 35 1.36 13.18 1.49
C ASN A 35 2.65 13.97 1.71
N MET A 36 3.79 13.28 1.71
CA MET A 36 5.12 13.85 1.84
C MET A 36 5.96 13.50 0.62
N SER A 37 7.01 14.27 0.35
CA SER A 37 7.96 13.94 -0.71
C SER A 37 8.71 12.64 -0.39
N LEU A 38 9.18 11.94 -1.43
CA LEU A 38 10.03 10.77 -1.24
C LEU A 38 11.30 11.10 -0.46
N PHE A 39 11.85 12.30 -0.66
CA PHE A 39 13.01 12.80 0.06
C PHE A 39 12.74 12.94 1.57
N GLU A 40 11.58 13.45 1.96
CA GLU A 40 11.16 13.51 3.37
C GLU A 40 10.92 12.11 3.93
N ALA A 41 10.25 11.24 3.17
CA ALA A 41 9.97 9.86 3.60
C ALA A 41 11.25 9.05 3.85
N LEU A 42 12.30 9.26 3.06
CA LEU A 42 13.60 8.62 3.23
C LEU A 42 14.36 9.10 4.48
N GLN A 43 14.06 10.31 4.95
CA GLN A 43 14.64 10.85 6.19
C GLN A 43 13.89 10.41 7.44
N MET A 44 12.70 9.83 7.28
CA MET A 44 11.91 9.38 8.42
C MET A 44 12.47 8.09 9.03
N PRO A 45 12.37 7.92 10.36
CA PRO A 45 12.69 6.65 11.00
C PRO A 45 11.85 5.50 10.41
N ILE A 46 12.42 4.30 10.32
CA ILE A 46 11.67 3.11 9.85
C ILE A 46 10.40 2.87 10.68
N SER A 47 10.44 3.20 11.97
CA SER A 47 9.29 3.13 12.89
C SER A 47 8.16 4.11 12.55
N PHE A 48 8.42 5.16 11.76
CA PHE A 48 7.43 6.17 11.39
C PHE A 48 6.22 5.54 10.69
N SER A 49 6.43 4.58 9.78
CA SER A 49 5.32 3.88 9.09
C SER A 49 4.34 3.25 10.08
N SER A 50 4.85 2.58 11.12
CA SER A 50 4.02 1.95 12.15
C SER A 50 3.22 2.97 12.95
N ILE A 51 3.82 4.14 13.23
CA ILE A 51 3.17 5.23 13.95
C ILE A 51 2.11 5.89 13.05
N TYR A 52 2.45 6.17 11.80
CA TYR A 52 1.57 6.78 10.82
C TYR A 52 0.31 5.94 10.58
N HIS A 53 0.46 4.63 10.39
CA HIS A 53 -0.70 3.74 10.19
C HIS A 53 -1.59 3.56 11.43
N LYS A 54 -1.11 3.95 12.62
CA LYS A 54 -1.92 4.01 13.84
C LYS A 54 -2.53 5.40 14.08
N SER A 55 -2.13 6.40 13.28
CA SER A 55 -2.57 7.78 13.44
C SER A 55 -4.01 7.99 12.97
N GLN A 56 -4.64 9.04 13.50
CA GLN A 56 -5.95 9.48 13.04
C GLN A 56 -5.92 9.94 11.56
N ALA A 57 -4.82 10.55 11.11
CA ALA A 57 -4.65 10.98 9.73
C ALA A 57 -4.81 9.82 8.73
N TRP A 58 -4.20 8.67 9.03
CA TRP A 58 -4.38 7.46 8.23
C TRP A 58 -5.83 6.94 8.26
N SER A 59 -6.47 6.97 9.43
CA SER A 59 -7.88 6.54 9.59
C SER A 59 -8.84 7.37 8.72
N GLU A 60 -8.66 8.69 8.71
CA GLU A 60 -9.47 9.61 7.91
C GLU A 60 -9.23 9.42 6.40
N GLN A 61 -7.97 9.26 6.00
CA GLN A 61 -7.61 8.96 4.62
C GLN A 61 -8.21 7.64 4.16
N LYS A 62 -8.11 6.59 4.98
CA LYS A 62 -8.70 5.29 4.70
C LYS A 62 -10.22 5.39 4.51
N LYS A 63 -10.92 6.12 5.38
CA LYS A 63 -12.36 6.36 5.26
C LYS A 63 -12.73 7.11 3.97
N SER A 64 -11.95 8.11 3.59
CA SER A 64 -12.13 8.83 2.32
C SER A 64 -11.99 7.90 1.11
N LEU A 65 -10.99 7.02 1.15
CA LEU A 65 -10.69 6.05 0.10
C LEU A 65 -11.80 5.00 -0.03
N GLU A 66 -12.32 4.49 1.10
CA GLU A 66 -13.49 3.61 1.14
C GLU A 66 -14.75 4.27 0.57
N ASN A 67 -14.97 5.56 0.86
CA ASN A 67 -16.11 6.29 0.30
C ASN A 67 -16.01 6.46 -1.22
N LYS A 68 -14.80 6.71 -1.76
CA LYS A 68 -14.56 6.75 -3.20
C LYS A 68 -14.87 5.42 -3.87
N PHE A 69 -14.43 4.30 -3.26
CA PHE A 69 -14.75 2.98 -3.78
C PHE A 69 -16.25 2.68 -3.76
N LYS A 70 -16.95 3.02 -2.68
CA LYS A 70 -18.42 2.86 -2.61
C LYS A 70 -19.13 3.67 -3.71
N ALA A 71 -18.70 4.90 -3.95
CA ALA A 71 -19.26 5.72 -5.02
C ALA A 71 -19.03 5.08 -6.41
N GLN A 72 -17.82 4.59 -6.67
CA GLN A 72 -17.51 3.87 -7.92
C GLN A 72 -18.34 2.59 -8.07
N GLU A 73 -18.53 1.82 -7.00
CA GLU A 73 -19.33 0.60 -7.01
C GLU A 73 -20.80 0.90 -7.38
N ILE A 74 -21.37 1.99 -6.86
CA ILE A 74 -22.73 2.43 -7.20
C ILE A 74 -22.83 2.76 -8.70
N ILE A 75 -21.85 3.50 -9.23
CA ILE A 75 -21.81 3.86 -10.66
C ILE A 75 -21.74 2.60 -11.53
N ILE A 76 -20.87 1.65 -11.19
CA ILE A 76 -20.74 0.38 -11.93
C ILE A 76 -22.05 -0.41 -11.89
N LYS A 77 -22.74 -0.46 -10.74
CA LYS A 77 -24.05 -1.12 -10.61
C LYS A 77 -25.09 -0.46 -11.50
N GLN A 78 -25.14 0.88 -11.53
CA GLN A 78 -26.06 1.62 -12.40
C GLN A 78 -25.77 1.35 -13.89
N LEU A 79 -24.50 1.40 -14.31
CA LEU A 79 -24.10 1.08 -15.68
C LEU A 79 -24.49 -0.35 -16.08
N ASN A 80 -24.25 -1.33 -15.20
CA ASN A 80 -24.66 -2.71 -15.43
C ASN A 80 -26.18 -2.86 -15.60
N ASN A 81 -26.98 -2.08 -14.87
CA ASN A 81 -28.43 -2.11 -15.02
C ASN A 81 -28.88 -1.52 -16.37
N VAL A 82 -28.24 -0.43 -16.83
CA VAL A 82 -28.50 0.14 -18.17
C VAL A 82 -28.17 -0.86 -19.27
N ILE A 83 -27.00 -1.49 -19.21
CA ILE A 83 -26.57 -2.51 -20.18
C ILE A 83 -27.57 -3.67 -20.22
N LYS A 84 -28.02 -4.17 -19.07
CA LYS A 84 -29.05 -5.21 -18.99
C LYS A 84 -30.37 -4.78 -19.62
N GLY A 85 -30.81 -3.54 -19.36
CA GLY A 85 -32.02 -2.97 -19.95
C GLY A 85 -31.96 -2.92 -21.48
N ILE A 86 -30.83 -2.45 -22.03
CA ILE A 86 -30.59 -2.44 -23.49
C ILE A 86 -30.57 -3.87 -24.04
N GLY A 87 -29.87 -4.79 -23.37
CA GLY A 87 -29.81 -6.19 -23.79
C GLY A 87 -31.17 -6.90 -23.78
N PHE A 88 -32.08 -6.50 -22.88
CA PHE A 88 -33.47 -6.98 -22.88
C PHE A 88 -34.26 -6.41 -24.06
N LEU A 89 -34.10 -5.12 -24.38
CA LEU A 89 -34.77 -4.48 -25.52
C LEU A 89 -34.31 -5.03 -26.87
N LEU A 90 -33.04 -5.38 -27.03
CA LEU A 90 -32.48 -5.96 -28.26
C LEU A 90 -32.85 -7.45 -28.47
N LYS A 91 -33.26 -8.16 -27.41
CA LYS A 91 -33.70 -9.56 -27.49
C LYS A 91 -35.19 -9.71 -27.82
N ARG A 92 -35.93 -8.60 -27.89
CA ARG A 92 -37.36 -8.56 -28.21
C ARG A 92 -37.57 -8.17 -29.66
#